data_AF-A0A134B3S2-F1
#
_entry.id   AF-A0A134B3S2-F1
#
_cell.length_a   1.000
_cell.length_b   1.000
_cell.length_c   1.000
_cell.angle_alpha   90.00
_cell.angle_beta   90.00
_cell.angle_gamma   90.00
#
_symmetry.space_group_name_H-M   'P 1'
#
loop_
_entity.id
_entity.type
_entity.pdbx_description
1 polymer ?
#
loop_
_entity_poly.entity_id
_entity_poly.type
_entity_poly.pdbx_seq_one_letter_code
_entity_poly.pdbx_strand_id
1 'polypeptide(L)'
;MHRTVKRILCGIGITLAILIIAAGGLYLTGYLQVYGLTSGYQYLDREERARIVFSRNKLRDLDETLDRVHREGKILCVNGTELRAALASKPKALVYIFTDGCTSSACLPLSTIGAYAHKIGAEPYYVAIDLTPGLLKRTEPILSIDYTHYGTKWHDSFYKAFVKDLTGRSTDEEHFNLVLFEKGRIVSIFSTEKLLQQP
;
A
#
# COMPACT_ATOMS: atom_id res chain seq x y z
N MET A 1 -46.35 -14.78 -25.63
CA MET A 1 -45.06 -14.98 -24.93
C MET A 1 -43.99 -13.93 -25.27
N HIS A 2 -43.68 -13.66 -26.55
CA HIS A 2 -42.57 -12.79 -26.94
C HIS A 2 -42.65 -11.32 -26.44
N ARG A 3 -43.84 -10.73 -26.31
CA ARG A 3 -44.02 -9.34 -25.80
C ARG A 3 -43.79 -9.20 -24.30
N THR A 4 -44.20 -10.20 -23.51
CA THR A 4 -44.07 -10.21 -22.06
C THR A 4 -42.61 -10.35 -21.64
N VAL A 5 -41.88 -11.25 -22.30
CA VAL A 5 -40.43 -11.46 -22.09
C VAL A 5 -39.64 -10.18 -22.40
N LYS A 6 -39.97 -9.47 -23.49
CA LYS A 6 -39.30 -8.21 -23.87
C LYS A 6 -39.52 -7.08 -22.85
N ARG A 7 -40.70 -7.01 -22.23
CA ARG A 7 -41.01 -6.04 -21.16
C ARG A 7 -40.26 -6.34 -19.86
N ILE A 8 -40.13 -7.62 -19.50
CA ILE A 8 -39.38 -8.06 -18.32
C ILE A 8 -37.88 -7.75 -18.49
N LEU A 9 -37.30 -8.09 -19.65
CA LEU A 9 -35.90 -7.77 -19.97
C LEU A 9 -35.63 -6.25 -19.94
N CYS A 10 -36.55 -5.45 -20.49
CA CYS A 10 -36.43 -3.99 -20.48
C CYS A 10 -36.54 -3.42 -19.05
N GLY A 11 -37.45 -3.97 -18.23
CA GLY A 11 -37.58 -3.59 -16.82
C GLY A 11 -36.33 -3.91 -16.01
N ILE A 12 -35.76 -5.10 -16.18
CA ILE A 12 -34.49 -5.50 -15.53
C ILE A 12 -33.35 -4.57 -15.94
N GLY A 13 -33.25 -4.25 -17.24
CA GLY A 13 -32.22 -3.32 -17.74
C GLY A 13 -32.31 -1.93 -17.12
N ILE A 14 -33.51 -1.38 -16.96
CA ILE A 14 -33.74 -0.07 -16.32
C ILE A 14 -33.35 -0.12 -14.84
N THR A 15 -33.75 -1.17 -14.12
CA THR A 15 -33.40 -1.32 -12.69
C THR A 15 -31.89 -1.42 -12.48
N LEU A 16 -31.18 -2.19 -13.33
CA LEU A 16 -29.72 -2.28 -13.27
C LEU A 16 -29.04 -0.94 -13.57
N ALA A 17 -29.53 -0.18 -14.55
CA ALA A 17 -28.99 1.14 -14.86
C ALA A 17 -29.17 2.12 -13.69
N ILE A 18 -30.34 2.12 -13.03
CA ILE A 18 -30.59 2.95 -11.85
C ILE A 18 -29.65 2.57 -10.70
N LEU A 19 -29.41 1.28 -10.46
CA LEU A 19 -28.48 0.82 -9.43
C LEU A 19 -27.04 1.26 -9.71
N ILE A 20 -26.59 1.19 -10.96
CA ILE A 20 -25.25 1.66 -11.36
C ILE A 20 -25.13 3.18 -11.18
N ILE A 21 -26.16 3.95 -11.58
CA ILE A 21 -26.18 5.41 -11.41
C ILE A 21 -26.19 5.78 -9.92
N ALA A 22 -26.97 5.08 -9.10
CA ALA A 22 -27.02 5.31 -7.65
C ALA A 22 -25.68 4.96 -6.99
N ALA A 23 -25.07 3.82 -7.34
CA ALA A 23 -23.75 3.43 -6.84
C ALA A 23 -22.65 4.42 -7.29
N GLY A 24 -22.70 4.88 -8.55
CA GLY A 24 -21.81 5.93 -9.06
C GLY A 24 -22.00 7.27 -8.33
N GLY A 25 -23.25 7.65 -8.05
CA GLY A 25 -23.58 8.83 -7.25
C GLY A 25 -23.04 8.74 -5.82
N LEU A 26 -23.22 7.60 -5.14
CA LEU A 26 -22.71 7.34 -3.79
C LEU A 26 -21.16 7.31 -3.74
N TYR A 27 -20.52 6.84 -4.81
CA TYR A 27 -19.06 6.91 -4.96
C TYR A 27 -18.59 8.37 -5.13
N LEU A 28 -19.28 9.15 -5.96
CA LEU A 28 -18.95 10.57 -6.19
C LEU A 28 -19.17 11.45 -4.97
N THR A 29 -20.16 11.14 -4.13
CA THR A 29 -20.40 11.85 -2.86
C THR A 29 -19.44 11.41 -1.73
N GLY A 30 -18.58 10.42 -1.98
CA GLY A 30 -17.63 9.90 -0.99
C GLY A 30 -18.25 8.99 0.07
N TYR A 31 -19.54 8.65 -0.05
CA TYR A 31 -20.22 7.72 0.86
C TYR A 31 -19.74 6.28 0.67
N LEU A 32 -19.36 5.93 -0.57
CA LEU A 32 -18.69 4.66 -0.88
C LEU A 32 -17.18 4.89 -1.04
N GLN A 33 -16.40 4.41 -0.08
CA GLN A 33 -14.94 4.44 -0.16
C GLN A 33 -14.43 3.11 -0.73
N VAL A 34 -13.76 3.17 -1.89
CA VAL A 34 -13.16 2.00 -2.53
C VAL A 34 -11.64 2.13 -2.43
N TYR A 35 -11.05 1.37 -1.51
CA TYR A 35 -9.61 1.24 -1.34
C TYR A 35 -9.02 0.30 -2.41
N GLY A 36 -7.73 0.42 -2.71
CA GLY A 36 -7.06 -0.40 -3.72
C GLY A 36 -7.19 0.08 -5.18
N LEU A 37 -7.98 1.12 -5.46
CA LEU A 37 -8.04 1.73 -6.80
C LEU A 37 -7.12 2.95 -6.94
N THR A 38 -6.90 3.64 -5.83
CA THR A 38 -6.15 4.89 -5.80
C THR A 38 -5.41 5.01 -4.48
N SER A 39 -4.56 6.02 -4.34
CA SER A 39 -3.72 6.29 -3.16
C SER A 39 -4.46 6.41 -1.82
N GLY A 40 -5.79 6.46 -1.82
CA GLY A 40 -6.62 6.60 -0.61
C GLY A 40 -6.61 8.00 0.02
N TYR A 41 -5.65 8.86 -0.32
CA TYR A 41 -5.53 10.23 0.18
C TYR A 41 -6.82 11.07 0.08
N GLN A 42 -7.63 10.88 -0.96
CA GLN A 42 -8.88 11.62 -1.13
C GLN A 42 -9.94 11.26 -0.09
N TYR A 43 -9.85 10.08 0.54
CA TYR A 43 -10.77 9.63 1.57
C TYR A 43 -10.40 10.12 2.97
N LEU A 44 -9.20 10.66 3.14
CA LEU A 44 -8.77 11.28 4.38
C LEU A 44 -9.45 12.63 4.59
N ASP A 45 -9.84 12.92 5.83
CA ASP A 45 -10.32 14.24 6.22
C ASP A 45 -9.16 15.25 6.35
N ARG A 46 -9.48 16.50 6.73
CA ARG A 46 -8.48 17.57 6.82
C ARG A 46 -7.43 17.31 7.90
N GLU A 47 -7.83 16.75 9.04
CA GLU A 47 -6.94 16.48 10.17
C GLU A 47 -6.03 15.29 9.84
N GLU A 48 -6.59 14.25 9.23
CA GLU A 48 -5.85 13.08 8.76
C GLU A 48 -4.84 13.46 7.67
N ARG A 49 -5.22 14.31 6.71
CA ARG A 49 -4.29 14.81 5.68
C ARG A 49 -3.14 15.62 6.25
N ALA A 50 -3.36 16.38 7.32
CA ALA A 50 -2.31 17.14 8.00
C ALA A 50 -1.27 16.22 8.68
N ARG A 51 -1.60 14.93 8.87
CA ARG A 51 -0.71 13.91 9.43
C ARG A 51 0.07 13.13 8.36
N ILE A 52 -0.09 13.47 7.08
CA ILE A 52 0.68 12.85 5.98
C ILE A 52 1.89 13.72 5.65
N VAL A 53 3.09 13.14 5.73
CA VAL A 53 4.35 13.83 5.49
C VAL A 53 5.03 13.24 4.27
N PHE A 54 5.13 14.02 3.19
CA PHE A 54 5.86 13.62 1.99
C PHE A 54 7.33 13.99 2.12
N SER A 55 8.22 12.99 2.01
CA SER A 55 9.67 13.17 2.07
C SER A 55 10.22 14.02 0.91
N ARG A 56 9.72 13.80 -0.31
CA ARG A 56 10.05 14.57 -1.53
C ARG A 56 11.56 14.66 -1.80
N ASN A 57 12.29 13.55 -1.84
CA ASN A 57 13.74 13.51 -2.08
C ASN A 57 14.58 14.20 -0.98
N LYS A 58 14.08 14.19 0.26
CA LYS A 58 14.75 14.77 1.44
C LYS A 58 14.98 13.77 2.56
N LEU A 59 14.73 12.48 2.33
CA LEU A 59 15.06 11.44 3.30
C LEU A 59 16.59 11.32 3.43
N ARG A 60 17.12 11.59 4.63
CA ARG A 60 18.56 11.49 4.92
C ARG A 60 18.86 10.30 5.81
N ASP A 61 18.20 10.28 6.97
CA ASP A 61 18.22 9.16 7.91
C ASP A 61 16.82 8.57 7.97
N LEU A 62 16.67 7.31 7.58
CA LEU A 62 15.39 6.63 7.53
C LEU A 62 14.82 6.41 8.92
N ASP A 63 15.61 5.88 9.85
CA ASP A 63 15.08 5.48 11.16
C ASP A 63 14.76 6.71 12.00
N GLU A 64 15.67 7.69 12.04
CA GLU A 64 15.46 8.91 12.81
C GLU A 64 14.22 9.66 12.31
N THR A 65 14.07 9.77 10.98
CA THR A 65 12.92 10.44 10.38
C THR A 65 11.64 9.67 10.63
N LEU A 66 11.65 8.35 10.43
CA LEU A 66 10.49 7.49 10.62
C LEU A 66 10.03 7.49 12.08
N ASP A 67 10.95 7.35 13.03
CA ASP A 67 10.69 7.39 14.46
C ASP A 67 10.11 8.74 14.90
N ARG A 68 10.69 9.85 14.42
CA ARG A 68 10.19 11.20 14.72
C ARG A 68 8.78 11.39 14.19
N VAL A 69 8.54 11.07 12.93
CA VAL A 69 7.22 11.19 12.28
C VAL A 69 6.19 10.30 12.99
N HIS A 70 6.57 9.07 13.35
CA HIS A 70 5.70 8.16 14.08
C HIS A 70 5.33 8.68 15.48
N ARG A 71 6.29 9.22 16.26
CA ARG A 71 6.02 9.85 17.57
C ARG A 71 5.08 11.05 17.49
N GLU A 72 5.11 11.78 16.38
CA GLU A 72 4.15 12.87 16.09
C GLU A 72 2.78 12.34 15.64
N GLY A 73 2.58 11.02 15.60
CA GLY A 73 1.37 10.37 15.13
C GLY A 73 1.16 10.55 13.62
N LYS A 74 2.23 10.66 12.83
CA LYS A 74 2.16 10.94 11.39
C LYS A 74 2.62 9.74 10.55
N ILE A 75 2.34 9.79 9.26
CA ILE A 75 2.80 8.80 8.27
C ILE A 75 3.81 9.44 7.34
N LEU A 76 4.97 8.81 7.17
CA LEU A 76 6.01 9.25 6.25
C LEU A 76 5.80 8.59 4.88
N CYS A 77 5.54 9.40 3.86
CA CYS A 77 5.46 8.96 2.47
C CYS A 77 6.84 9.08 1.80
N VAL A 78 7.30 7.99 1.16
CA VAL A 78 8.59 7.89 0.47
C VAL A 78 8.43 7.32 -0.93
N ASN A 79 9.31 7.71 -1.86
CA ASN A 79 9.43 7.02 -3.15
C ASN A 79 10.40 5.84 -3.06
N GLY A 80 10.40 4.97 -4.07
CA GLY A 80 11.18 3.73 -4.07
C GLY A 80 12.68 4.01 -4.15
N THR A 81 13.08 5.07 -4.86
CA THR A 81 14.48 5.45 -5.04
C THR A 81 15.08 5.95 -3.72
N GLU A 82 14.38 6.83 -3.01
CA GLU A 82 14.75 7.30 -1.67
C GLU A 82 14.85 6.15 -0.68
N LEU A 83 13.83 5.28 -0.63
CA LEU A 83 13.83 4.15 0.29
C LEU A 83 15.00 3.22 0.01
N ARG A 84 15.21 2.84 -1.25
CA ARG A 84 16.35 2.00 -1.65
C ARG A 84 17.69 2.61 -1.27
N ALA A 85 17.87 3.91 -1.49
CA ALA A 85 19.10 4.61 -1.12
C ALA A 85 19.31 4.59 0.40
N ALA A 86 18.26 4.82 1.18
CA ALA A 86 18.35 4.80 2.64
C ALA A 86 18.60 3.40 3.21
N LEU A 87 18.08 2.36 2.56
CA LEU A 87 18.35 0.96 2.93
C LEU A 87 19.79 0.52 2.60
N ALA A 88 20.54 1.27 1.79
CA ALA A 88 21.92 0.93 1.45
C ALA A 88 22.88 1.00 2.64
N SER A 89 22.56 1.80 3.65
CA SER A 89 23.33 1.88 4.90
C SER A 89 23.02 0.74 5.88
N LYS A 90 21.97 -0.05 5.62
CA LYS A 90 21.51 -1.11 6.51
C LYS A 90 22.31 -2.39 6.32
N PRO A 91 22.77 -3.05 7.41
CA PRO A 91 23.38 -4.36 7.31
C PRO A 91 22.43 -5.36 6.66
N LYS A 92 21.18 -5.39 7.13
CA LYS A 92 20.12 -6.27 6.64
C LYS A 92 18.73 -5.69 6.97
N ALA A 93 17.86 -5.63 5.98
CA ALA A 93 16.54 -5.03 6.11
C ALA A 93 15.49 -5.83 5.36
N LEU A 94 14.31 -6.00 5.95
CA LEU A 94 13.16 -6.66 5.33
C LEU A 94 12.06 -5.63 5.08
N VAL A 95 11.80 -5.32 3.82
CA VAL A 95 10.68 -4.45 3.44
C VAL A 95 9.45 -5.30 3.20
N TYR A 96 8.36 -5.00 3.91
CA TYR A 96 7.04 -5.59 3.71
C TYR A 96 6.08 -4.56 3.12
N ILE A 97 5.63 -4.81 1.89
CA ILE A 97 4.72 -3.94 1.16
C ILE A 97 3.30 -4.51 1.31
N PHE A 98 2.39 -3.76 1.92
CA PHE A 98 1.08 -4.32 2.31
C PHE A 98 -0.08 -3.36 2.07
N THR A 99 -1.27 -3.95 2.00
CA THR A 99 -2.54 -3.22 1.97
C THR A 99 -3.15 -3.23 3.37
N ASP A 100 -3.41 -2.06 3.94
CA ASP A 100 -4.08 -1.95 5.24
C ASP A 100 -5.52 -2.48 5.15
N GLY A 101 -5.96 -3.19 6.20
CA GLY A 101 -7.29 -3.82 6.22
C GLY A 101 -7.43 -5.05 5.33
N CYS A 102 -6.34 -5.58 4.76
CA CYS A 102 -6.38 -6.83 4.01
C CYS A 102 -6.83 -8.00 4.90
N THR A 103 -7.80 -8.77 4.41
CA THR A 103 -8.40 -9.92 5.12
C THR A 103 -8.02 -11.28 4.54
N SER A 104 -7.26 -11.29 3.44
CA SER A 104 -6.73 -12.53 2.86
C SER A 104 -5.79 -13.22 3.85
N SER A 105 -5.79 -14.55 3.89
CA SER A 105 -4.82 -15.34 4.66
C SER A 105 -3.37 -15.10 4.25
N ALA A 106 -3.14 -14.58 3.03
CA ALA A 106 -1.82 -14.18 2.56
C ALA A 106 -1.34 -12.88 3.23
N CYS A 107 -2.21 -12.04 3.78
CA CYS A 107 -1.82 -10.80 4.44
C CYS A 107 -1.47 -11.06 5.90
N LEU A 108 -0.18 -11.23 6.18
CA LEU A 108 0.28 -11.53 7.53
C LEU A 108 0.24 -10.27 8.42
N PRO A 109 -0.04 -10.44 9.73
CA PRO A 109 0.10 -9.36 10.72
C PRO A 109 1.51 -8.79 10.73
N LEU A 110 1.64 -7.49 10.98
CA LEU A 110 2.95 -6.82 11.06
C LEU A 110 3.84 -7.44 12.14
N SER A 111 3.25 -7.86 13.27
CA SER A 111 3.96 -8.59 14.34
C SER A 111 4.59 -9.90 13.86
N THR A 112 3.90 -10.66 13.00
CA THR A 112 4.42 -11.89 12.40
C THR A 112 5.62 -11.60 11.49
N ILE A 113 5.51 -10.55 10.66
CA ILE A 113 6.60 -10.12 9.78
C ILE A 113 7.79 -9.60 10.59
N GLY A 114 7.56 -8.81 11.63
CA GLY A 114 8.60 -8.32 12.53
C GLY A 114 9.33 -9.47 13.22
N ALA A 115 8.60 -10.46 13.77
CA ALA A 115 9.21 -11.65 14.37
C ALA A 115 10.08 -12.42 13.36
N TYR A 116 9.60 -12.58 12.12
CA TYR A 116 10.40 -13.21 11.06
C TYR A 116 11.66 -12.40 10.70
N ALA A 117 11.53 -11.08 10.55
CA ALA A 117 12.66 -10.19 10.27
C ALA A 117 13.74 -10.33 11.35
N HIS A 118 13.35 -10.26 12.63
CA HIS A 118 14.28 -10.42 13.75
C HIS A 118 14.91 -11.82 13.78
N LYS A 119 14.15 -12.89 13.49
CA LYS A 119 14.68 -14.26 13.39
C LYS A 119 15.82 -14.38 12.38
N ILE A 120 15.76 -13.64 11.26
CA ILE A 120 16.80 -13.66 10.21
C ILE A 120 17.85 -12.55 10.37
N GLY A 121 17.84 -11.82 11.49
CA GLY A 121 18.75 -10.71 11.76
C GLY A 121 18.52 -9.48 10.89
N ALA A 122 17.29 -9.28 10.40
CA ALA A 122 16.88 -8.13 9.60
C ALA A 122 16.08 -7.12 10.42
N GLU A 123 16.22 -5.85 10.06
CA GLU A 123 15.34 -4.79 10.55
C GLU A 123 14.07 -4.70 9.68
N PRO A 124 12.85 -4.72 10.26
CA PRO A 124 11.61 -4.67 9.49
C PRO A 124 11.24 -3.24 9.11
N TYR A 125 10.82 -3.04 7.85
CA TYR A 125 10.23 -1.81 7.35
C TYR A 125 8.87 -2.11 6.70
N TYR A 126 7.81 -1.49 7.22
CA TYR A 126 6.45 -1.70 6.73
C TYR A 126 6.03 -0.56 5.81
N VAL A 127 5.65 -0.89 4.58
CA VAL A 127 5.25 0.08 3.55
C VAL A 127 3.80 -0.18 3.16
N ALA A 128 2.90 0.71 3.58
CA ALA A 128 1.52 0.67 3.17
C ALA A 128 1.36 1.24 1.75
N ILE A 129 0.69 0.49 0.87
CA ILE A 129 0.50 0.89 -0.54
C ILE A 129 -0.43 2.11 -0.63
N ASP A 130 -1.59 2.02 0.01
CA ASP A 130 -2.61 3.08 0.03
C ASP A 130 -2.71 3.72 1.42
N LEU A 131 -3.11 4.99 1.46
CA LEU A 131 -3.42 5.69 2.69
C LEU A 131 -4.84 5.39 3.16
N THR A 132 -4.98 4.99 4.42
CA THR A 132 -6.27 4.78 5.07
C THR A 132 -6.29 5.49 6.44
N PRO A 133 -7.48 5.83 6.96
CA PRO A 133 -7.64 6.24 8.36
C PRO A 133 -7.09 5.23 9.37
N GLY A 134 -7.11 3.94 9.02
CA GLY A 134 -6.62 2.84 9.86
C GLY A 134 -5.13 2.91 10.14
N LEU A 135 -4.33 3.34 9.17
CA LEU A 135 -2.88 3.50 9.32
C LEU A 135 -2.49 4.46 10.45
N LEU A 136 -3.25 5.54 10.62
CA LEU A 136 -3.02 6.57 11.64
C LEU A 136 -3.26 6.08 13.08
N LYS A 137 -3.81 4.86 13.23
CA LYS A 137 -4.08 4.20 14.53
C LYS A 137 -3.09 3.06 14.83
N ARG A 138 -2.14 2.79 13.92
CA ARG A 138 -1.14 1.74 14.09
C ARG A 138 -0.09 2.14 15.14
N THR A 139 0.37 1.14 15.87
CA THR A 139 1.41 1.28 16.91
C THR A 139 2.82 1.11 16.33
N GLU A 140 2.94 0.44 15.20
CA GLU A 140 4.19 0.28 14.48
C GLU A 140 4.50 1.53 13.65
N PRO A 141 5.78 1.88 13.47
CA PRO A 141 6.18 2.91 12.51
C PRO A 141 5.93 2.42 11.08
N ILE A 142 5.04 3.12 10.36
CA ILE A 142 4.63 2.76 8.98
C ILE A 142 5.10 3.83 8.00
N LEU A 143 5.72 3.38 6.91
CA LEU A 143 5.93 4.15 5.69
C LEU A 143 4.73 4.00 4.77
N SER A 144 4.50 4.98 3.90
CA SER A 144 3.57 4.83 2.77
C SER A 144 4.23 5.26 1.47
N ILE A 145 3.64 4.90 0.32
CA ILE A 145 4.17 5.28 -0.98
C ILE A 145 3.85 6.75 -1.27
N ASP A 146 4.87 7.53 -1.63
CA ASP A 146 4.68 8.88 -2.15
C ASP A 146 4.10 8.82 -3.58
N TYR A 147 2.79 8.68 -3.68
CA TYR A 147 2.08 8.68 -4.97
C TYR A 147 2.27 10.00 -5.75
N THR A 148 2.54 11.12 -5.05
CA THR A 148 2.71 12.44 -5.67
C THR A 148 4.00 12.52 -6.48
N HIS A 149 5.04 11.79 -6.07
CA HIS A 149 6.28 11.64 -6.81
C HIS A 149 6.07 11.04 -8.21
N TYR A 150 5.13 10.10 -8.35
CA TYR A 150 4.84 9.42 -9.61
C TYR A 150 3.79 10.13 -10.47
N GLY A 151 3.28 11.29 -10.03
CA GLY A 151 2.34 12.10 -10.80
C GLY A 151 0.97 11.45 -11.04
N THR A 152 0.62 10.42 -10.27
CA THR A 152 -0.65 9.70 -10.43
C THR A 152 -1.20 9.25 -9.09
N LYS A 153 -2.54 9.31 -8.96
CA LYS A 153 -3.26 8.78 -7.80
C LYS A 153 -3.67 7.31 -7.99
N TRP A 154 -3.52 6.74 -9.18
CA TRP A 154 -4.01 5.41 -9.52
C TRP A 154 -3.08 4.33 -8.96
N HIS A 155 -3.65 3.40 -8.19
CA HIS A 155 -2.93 2.36 -7.44
C HIS A 155 -1.90 1.63 -8.29
N ASP A 156 -2.35 0.95 -9.35
CA ASP A 156 -1.49 0.14 -10.22
C ASP A 156 -0.32 0.94 -10.79
N SER A 157 -0.54 2.22 -11.11
CA SER A 157 0.47 3.07 -11.74
C SER A 157 1.58 3.47 -10.77
N PHE A 158 1.23 4.02 -9.59
CA PHE A 158 2.27 4.42 -8.63
C PHE A 158 2.90 3.21 -7.93
N TYR A 159 2.14 2.12 -7.71
CA TYR A 159 2.66 0.89 -7.12
C TYR A 159 3.72 0.26 -8.03
N LYS A 160 3.42 0.13 -9.34
CA LYS A 160 4.37 -0.39 -10.32
C LYS A 160 5.64 0.46 -10.42
N ALA A 161 5.49 1.78 -10.39
CA ALA A 161 6.64 2.69 -10.40
C ALA A 161 7.48 2.58 -9.12
N PHE A 162 6.84 2.52 -7.96
CA PHE A 162 7.53 2.33 -6.67
C PHE A 162 8.29 1.01 -6.60
N VAL A 163 7.67 -0.10 -7.01
CA VAL A 163 8.32 -1.41 -7.06
C VAL A 163 9.53 -1.37 -8.00
N LYS A 164 9.39 -0.74 -9.17
CA LYS A 164 10.49 -0.59 -10.12
C LYS A 164 11.65 0.20 -9.54
N ASP A 165 11.39 1.30 -8.86
CA ASP A 165 12.42 2.12 -8.22
C ASP A 165 13.11 1.36 -7.07
N LEU A 166 12.32 0.72 -6.21
CA LEU A 166 12.81 -0.02 -5.06
C LEU A 166 13.65 -1.24 -5.47
N THR A 167 13.21 -1.98 -6.49
CA THR A 167 13.76 -3.31 -6.82
C THR A 167 14.56 -3.37 -8.12
N GLY A 168 14.36 -2.42 -9.04
CA GLY A 168 14.82 -2.51 -10.42
C GLY A 168 14.03 -3.49 -11.29
N ARG A 169 13.00 -4.17 -10.75
CA ARG A 169 12.17 -5.16 -11.47
C ARG A 169 10.81 -4.59 -11.84
N SER A 170 10.19 -5.13 -12.89
CA SER A 170 8.77 -4.86 -13.18
C SER A 170 7.86 -5.73 -12.33
N THR A 171 6.68 -5.22 -12.00
CA THR A 171 5.60 -5.95 -11.29
C THR A 171 4.99 -7.10 -12.09
N ASP A 172 5.30 -7.19 -13.38
CA ASP A 172 4.66 -8.13 -14.31
C ASP A 172 5.26 -9.55 -14.20
N GLU A 173 6.30 -9.73 -13.39
CA GLU A 173 7.12 -10.96 -13.38
C GLU A 173 6.89 -11.86 -12.15
N GLU A 174 6.42 -11.35 -11.01
CA GLU A 174 6.17 -12.15 -9.80
C GLU A 174 5.28 -11.40 -8.79
N HIS A 175 4.26 -12.07 -8.22
CA HIS A 175 3.53 -11.53 -7.06
C HIS A 175 4.40 -11.65 -5.81
N PHE A 176 4.87 -10.52 -5.30
CA PHE A 176 5.64 -10.44 -4.08
C PHE A 176 5.17 -9.29 -3.21
N ASN A 177 5.44 -9.40 -1.92
CA ASN A 177 5.21 -8.35 -0.94
C ASN A 177 6.36 -8.23 0.07
N LEU A 178 7.40 -9.05 -0.05
CA LEU A 178 8.59 -9.01 0.81
C LEU A 178 9.85 -8.86 -0.03
N VAL A 179 10.71 -7.92 0.37
CA VAL A 179 12.01 -7.67 -0.26
C VAL A 179 13.08 -7.66 0.81
N LEU A 180 14.03 -8.59 0.73
CA LEU A 180 15.17 -8.69 1.64
C LEU A 180 16.38 -7.98 1.03
N PHE A 181 16.88 -6.99 1.77
CA PHE A 181 18.12 -6.27 1.47
C PHE A 181 19.24 -6.72 2.41
N GLU A 182 20.45 -6.87 1.87
CA GLU A 182 21.69 -6.97 2.66
C GLU A 182 22.72 -6.01 2.07
N LYS A 183 23.22 -5.07 2.89
CA LYS A 183 24.21 -4.05 2.51
C LYS A 183 23.84 -3.34 1.19
N GLY A 184 22.57 -2.95 1.08
CA GLY A 184 22.01 -2.26 -0.10
C GLY A 184 21.74 -3.11 -1.35
N ARG A 185 21.97 -4.42 -1.29
CA ARG A 185 21.65 -5.34 -2.40
C ARG A 185 20.42 -6.18 -2.07
N ILE A 186 19.60 -6.43 -3.08
CA ILE A 186 18.46 -7.33 -2.95
C ILE A 186 18.97 -8.76 -2.99
N VAL A 187 18.74 -9.49 -1.91
CA VAL A 187 19.15 -10.90 -1.77
C VAL A 187 17.99 -11.82 -2.11
N SER A 188 16.77 -11.43 -1.77
CA SER A 188 15.57 -12.22 -2.04
C SER A 188 14.33 -11.35 -2.19
N ILE A 189 13.41 -11.82 -3.01
CA ILE A 189 12.07 -11.26 -3.19
C ILE A 189 11.09 -12.44 -3.10
N PHE A 190 10.08 -12.34 -2.25
CA PHE A 190 9.15 -13.43 -2.00
C PHE A 190 7.79 -12.94 -1.51
N SER A 191 6.82 -13.83 -1.48
CA SER A 191 5.50 -13.57 -0.90
C SER A 191 5.43 -14.11 0.53
N THR A 192 4.53 -13.52 1.31
CA THR A 192 4.09 -14.06 2.61
C THR A 192 3.54 -15.49 2.53
N GLU A 193 2.96 -15.89 1.40
CA GLU A 193 2.53 -17.28 1.17
C GLU A 193 3.73 -18.24 1.18
N LYS A 194 4.85 -17.85 0.58
CA LYS A 194 6.10 -18.64 0.63
C LYS A 194 6.65 -18.73 2.06
N LEU A 195 6.40 -17.75 2.93
CA LEU A 195 6.77 -17.83 4.35
C LEU A 195 5.93 -18.87 5.10
N LEU A 196 4.62 -18.93 4.84
CA LEU A 196 3.73 -19.89 5.48
C LEU A 196 4.03 -21.35 5.11
N GLN A 197 4.76 -21.57 4.02
CA GLN A 197 5.15 -22.89 3.53
C GLN A 197 6.51 -23.35 4.08
N GLN A 198 7.22 -22.52 4.86
CA GLN A 198 8.48 -22.91 5.49
C GLN A 198 8.20 -23.76 6.74
N PRO A 199 8.88 -24.92 6.89
CA PRO A 199 8.66 -25.83 8.01
C PRO A 199 9.07 -25.26 9.37
#